data_AF-A0A3E1DH91-F1
#
_entry.id   AF-A0A3E1DH91-F1
#
_cell.length_a   1.000
_cell.length_b   1.000
_cell.length_c   1.000
_cell.angle_alpha   90.00
_cell.angle_beta   90.00
_cell.angle_gamma   90.00
#
_symmetry.space_group_name_H-M   'P 1'
#
loop_
_entity.id
_entity.type
_entity.pdbx_description
1 polymer ?
#
loop_
_entity_poly.entity_id
_entity_poly.type
_entity_poly.pdbx_seq_one_letter_code
_entity_poly.pdbx_strand_id
1 'polypeptide(L)'
;MDHSLPLSDFLFNLFQQRKGIELNEYVFPGSGGIRHITEQRKQMAKVIQESGVSFTIHDFRHTFITIAESQDISAYSLKHLLNHKMNNDVTAGYIINDVERLREPMHTITNYLLKCVGLEPSAEIITLPKKGAVK
;
A
#
# COMPACT_ATOMS: atom_id res chain seq x y z
N MET A 1 7.50 22.00 2.65
CA MET A 1 7.39 21.25 3.92
C MET A 1 7.46 19.79 3.58
N ASP A 2 8.18 19.05 4.41
CA ASP A 2 8.32 17.61 4.25
C ASP A 2 7.02 16.91 4.63
N HIS A 3 6.67 15.86 3.91
CA HIS A 3 5.47 15.07 4.15
C HIS A 3 5.89 13.68 4.62
N SER A 4 5.44 13.30 5.81
CA SER A 4 5.76 12.00 6.41
C SER A 4 4.55 11.09 6.34
N LEU A 5 4.78 9.84 5.92
CA LEU A 5 3.77 8.79 5.86
C LEU A 5 4.17 7.65 6.80
N PRO A 6 3.21 7.03 7.50
CA PRO A 6 3.49 5.82 8.27
C PRO A 6 3.74 4.66 7.32
N LEU A 7 4.69 3.79 7.67
CA LEU A 7 4.91 2.52 7.00
C LEU A 7 4.11 1.44 7.70
N SER A 8 3.41 0.60 6.93
CA SER A 8 2.87 -0.65 7.45
C SER A 8 3.99 -1.68 7.66
N ASP A 9 3.74 -2.69 8.48
CA ASP A 9 4.72 -3.76 8.76
C ASP A 9 5.18 -4.45 7.48
N PHE A 10 4.27 -4.65 6.52
CA PHE A 10 4.61 -5.19 5.21
C PHE A 10 5.66 -4.33 4.48
N LEU A 11 5.43 -3.01 4.38
CA LEU A 11 6.37 -2.10 3.70
C LEU A 11 7.68 -1.97 4.47
N PHE A 12 7.62 -1.93 5.81
CA PHE A 12 8.81 -1.88 6.65
C PHE A 12 9.69 -3.12 6.43
N ASN A 13 9.09 -4.32 6.49
CA ASN A 13 9.79 -5.57 6.25
C ASN A 13 10.35 -5.65 4.82
N LEU A 14 9.57 -5.21 3.82
CA LEU A 14 10.04 -5.13 2.43
C LEU A 14 11.28 -4.23 2.31
N PHE A 15 11.27 -3.05 2.94
CA PHE A 15 12.41 -2.15 2.90
C PHE A 15 13.61 -2.64 3.72
N GLN A 16 13.40 -3.35 4.83
CA GLN A 16 14.48 -4.02 5.54
C GLN A 16 15.16 -5.08 4.69
N GLN A 17 14.39 -5.91 3.98
CA GLN A 17 14.94 -6.90 3.04
C GLN A 17 15.73 -6.24 1.93
N ARG A 18 15.22 -5.14 1.37
CA ARG A 18 15.93 -4.37 0.33
C ARG A 18 17.21 -3.73 0.85
N LYS A 19 17.21 -3.23 2.08
CA LYS A 19 18.40 -2.67 2.73
C LYS A 19 19.51 -3.73 2.89
N GLY A 20 19.14 -5.00 3.10
CA GLY A 20 20.10 -6.11 3.14
C GLY A 20 20.84 -6.38 1.82
N ILE A 21 20.31 -5.88 0.69
CA ILE A 21 20.90 -6.01 -0.66
C ILE A 21 21.21 -4.65 -1.28
N GLU A 22 21.41 -3.63 -0.45
CA GLU A 22 21.67 -2.25 -0.86
C GLU A 22 22.94 -2.15 -1.74
N LEU A 23 22.83 -1.45 -2.87
CA LEU A 23 23.96 -1.20 -3.78
C LEU A 23 24.50 0.23 -3.66
N ASN A 24 23.62 1.17 -3.30
CA ASN A 24 23.90 2.60 -3.13
C ASN A 24 22.83 3.22 -2.22
N GLU A 25 22.90 4.53 -1.99
CA GLU A 25 21.98 5.29 -1.12
C GLU A 25 20.48 5.22 -1.50
N TYR A 26 20.13 4.72 -2.69
CA TYR A 26 18.76 4.68 -3.17
C TYR A 26 18.12 3.32 -2.92
N VAL A 27 16.91 3.31 -2.35
CA VAL A 27 16.10 2.09 -2.16
C VAL A 27 15.89 1.30 -3.46
N PHE A 28 15.77 2.01 -4.60
CA PHE A 28 15.64 1.44 -5.93
C PHE A 28 16.77 1.94 -6.85
N PRO A 29 17.92 1.25 -6.88
CA PRO A 29 19.02 1.62 -7.76
C PRO A 29 18.65 1.38 -9.23
N GLY A 30 19.08 2.29 -10.10
CA GLY A 30 19.04 2.15 -11.54
C GLY A 30 20.14 1.21 -12.05
N SER A 31 20.14 0.94 -13.36
CA SER A 31 21.14 0.07 -13.99
C SER A 31 22.57 0.51 -13.64
N GLY A 32 23.37 -0.43 -13.15
CA GLY A 32 24.77 -0.19 -12.76
C GLY A 32 24.96 0.38 -11.36
N GLY A 33 23.90 0.64 -10.57
CA GLY A 33 24.04 0.99 -9.15
C GLY A 33 24.61 2.39 -8.88
N ILE A 34 24.63 3.29 -9.88
CA ILE A 34 25.21 4.64 -9.72
C ILE A 34 24.15 5.71 -9.45
N ARG A 35 22.92 5.52 -9.93
CA ARG A 35 21.81 6.48 -9.76
C ARG A 35 20.56 5.74 -9.29
N HIS A 36 19.54 6.46 -8.84
CA HIS A 36 18.19 5.92 -8.68
C HIS A 36 17.58 5.46 -10.00
N ILE A 37 16.55 4.61 -9.94
CA ILE A 37 15.71 4.28 -11.09
C ILE A 37 15.07 5.56 -11.67
N THR A 38 15.25 5.77 -12.96
CA THR A 38 14.61 6.88 -13.71
C THR A 38 13.55 6.40 -14.69
N GLU A 39 13.57 5.11 -15.02
CA GLU A 39 12.74 4.54 -16.06
C GLU A 39 12.15 3.20 -15.60
N GLN A 40 10.83 3.18 -15.42
CA GLN A 40 10.08 2.02 -14.93
C GLN A 40 9.28 1.27 -16.01
N ARG A 41 9.27 1.75 -17.27
CA ARG A 41 8.48 1.12 -18.35
C ARG A 41 8.83 -0.35 -18.58
N LYS A 42 10.11 -0.74 -18.43
CA LYS A 42 10.55 -2.13 -18.62
C LYS A 42 10.00 -3.05 -17.53
N GLN A 43 10.02 -2.60 -16.28
CA GLN A 43 9.49 -3.33 -15.13
C GLN A 43 7.97 -3.48 -15.25
N MET A 44 7.27 -2.42 -15.65
CA MET A 44 5.83 -2.48 -15.91
C MET A 44 5.50 -3.44 -17.04
N ALA A 45 6.20 -3.36 -18.18
CA ALA A 45 5.98 -4.25 -19.31
C ALA A 45 6.15 -5.73 -18.91
N LYS A 46 7.16 -6.03 -18.08
CA LYS A 46 7.36 -7.38 -17.52
C LYS A 46 6.16 -7.83 -16.68
N VAL A 47 5.69 -7.00 -15.76
CA VAL A 47 4.54 -7.34 -14.91
C VAL A 47 3.26 -7.49 -15.73
N ILE A 48 3.02 -6.63 -16.72
CA ILE A 48 1.88 -6.73 -17.65
C ILE A 48 1.93 -8.06 -18.42
N GLN A 49 3.10 -8.43 -18.94
CA GLN A 49 3.28 -9.69 -19.66
C GLN A 49 3.05 -10.91 -18.76
N GLU A 50 3.55 -10.90 -17.52
CA GLU A 50 3.43 -12.03 -16.59
C GLU A 50 2.02 -12.16 -15.99
N SER A 51 1.36 -11.03 -15.71
CA SER A 51 0.02 -11.00 -15.11
C SER A 51 -1.11 -11.09 -16.13
N GLY A 52 -0.87 -10.73 -17.39
CA GLY A 52 -1.92 -10.57 -18.41
C GLY A 52 -2.82 -9.35 -18.21
N VAL A 53 -2.51 -8.49 -17.23
CA VAL A 53 -3.31 -7.28 -16.91
C VAL A 53 -2.58 -6.05 -17.43
N SER A 54 -3.26 -5.26 -18.27
CA SER A 54 -2.74 -3.97 -18.73
C SER A 54 -3.03 -2.88 -17.69
N PHE A 55 -2.00 -2.11 -17.29
CA PHE A 55 -2.13 -1.01 -16.34
C PHE A 55 -1.01 0.02 -16.50
N THR A 56 -1.20 1.17 -15.85
CA THR A 56 -0.28 2.30 -15.75
C THR A 56 0.12 2.55 -14.29
N ILE A 57 1.10 3.42 -14.05
CA ILE A 57 1.50 3.81 -12.68
C ILE A 57 0.35 4.54 -11.96
N HIS A 58 -0.45 5.31 -12.71
CA HIS A 58 -1.57 6.03 -12.15
C HIS A 58 -2.64 5.08 -11.62
N ASP A 59 -2.80 3.91 -12.25
CA ASP A 59 -3.76 2.91 -11.80
C ASP A 59 -3.42 2.41 -10.39
N PHE A 60 -2.15 2.32 -9.99
CA PHE A 60 -1.81 1.99 -8.60
C PHE A 60 -2.34 3.02 -7.60
N ARG A 61 -2.23 4.32 -7.93
CA ARG A 61 -2.80 5.38 -7.08
C ARG A 61 -4.33 5.30 -7.07
N HIS A 62 -4.96 5.04 -8.21
CA HIS A 62 -6.41 4.93 -8.31
C HIS A 62 -6.92 3.72 -7.52
N THR A 63 -6.27 2.56 -7.64
CA THR A 63 -6.56 1.37 -6.86
C THR A 63 -6.41 1.65 -5.36
N PHE A 64 -5.34 2.35 -4.94
CA PHE A 64 -5.18 2.74 -3.53
C PHE A 64 -6.34 3.62 -3.04
N ILE A 65 -6.76 4.61 -3.84
CA ILE A 65 -7.91 5.48 -3.54
C ILE A 65 -9.20 4.65 -3.42
N THR A 66 -9.49 3.82 -4.41
CA THR A 66 -10.72 3.01 -4.45
C THR A 66 -10.79 2.04 -3.26
N ILE A 67 -9.65 1.43 -2.89
CA ILE A 67 -9.59 0.57 -1.71
C ILE A 67 -9.83 1.39 -0.44
N ALA A 68 -9.16 2.53 -0.27
CA ALA A 68 -9.33 3.35 0.91
C ALA A 68 -10.80 3.80 1.11
N GLU A 69 -11.45 4.24 0.04
CA GLU A 69 -12.88 4.60 0.06
C GLU A 69 -13.76 3.39 0.43
N SER A 70 -13.42 2.18 -0.04
CA SER A 70 -14.16 0.96 0.33
C SER A 70 -14.00 0.52 1.79
N GLN A 71 -13.00 1.05 2.50
CA GLN A 71 -12.73 0.76 3.91
C GLN A 71 -13.24 1.87 4.83
N ASP A 72 -14.14 2.74 4.34
CA ASP A 72 -14.73 3.86 5.09
C ASP A 72 -13.68 4.82 5.71
N ILE A 73 -12.51 4.94 5.07
CA ILE A 73 -11.45 5.87 5.53
C ILE A 73 -11.87 7.29 5.23
N SER A 74 -11.70 8.19 6.20
CA SER A 74 -12.09 9.59 6.03
C SER A 74 -11.38 10.25 4.83
N ALA A 75 -12.12 11.05 4.07
CA ALA A 75 -11.59 11.76 2.91
C ALA A 75 -10.38 12.65 3.24
N TYR A 76 -10.30 13.17 4.47
CA TYR A 76 -9.14 13.92 4.94
C TYR A 76 -7.91 13.02 5.13
N SER A 77 -8.04 11.90 5.85
CA SER A 77 -6.98 10.91 5.99
C SER A 77 -6.49 10.43 4.63
N LEU A 78 -7.40 10.15 3.70
CA LEU A 78 -7.04 9.72 2.34
C LEU A 78 -6.26 10.80 1.57
N LYS A 79 -6.74 12.05 1.57
CA LYS A 79 -6.01 13.17 0.95
C LYS A 79 -4.62 13.34 1.55
N HIS A 80 -4.45 13.16 2.86
CA HIS A 80 -3.13 13.17 3.51
C HIS A 80 -2.26 12.00 3.08
N LEU A 81 -2.77 10.77 3.06
CA LEU A 81 -2.04 9.58 2.58
C LEU A 81 -1.54 9.73 1.13
N LEU A 82 -2.26 10.49 0.31
CA LEU A 82 -1.91 10.75 -1.10
C LEU A 82 -1.02 11.98 -1.29
N ASN A 83 -0.72 12.72 -0.22
CA ASN A 83 -0.07 14.04 -0.26
C ASN A 83 -0.78 15.03 -1.20
N HIS A 84 -2.11 15.03 -1.19
CA HIS A 84 -2.92 15.94 -1.99
C HIS A 84 -3.06 17.31 -1.31
N LYS A 85 -2.97 18.38 -2.10
CA LYS A 85 -3.19 19.75 -1.60
C LYS A 85 -4.66 19.95 -1.22
N MET A 86 -4.89 20.51 -0.04
CA MET A 86 -6.22 20.89 0.47
C MET A 86 -6.44 22.40 0.40
N ASN A 87 -6.17 23.00 -0.76
CA ASN A 87 -6.33 24.45 -0.93
C ASN A 87 -7.79 24.86 -0.70
N ASN A 88 -8.00 25.97 0.03
CA ASN A 88 -9.31 26.56 0.37
C ASN A 88 -10.19 25.76 1.34
N ASP A 89 -9.62 24.78 2.05
CA ASP A 89 -10.34 24.05 3.09
C ASP A 89 -9.99 24.62 4.47
N VAL A 90 -10.86 25.50 4.99
CA VAL A 90 -10.68 26.11 6.32
C VAL A 90 -10.71 25.08 7.44
N THR A 91 -11.37 23.94 7.22
CA THR A 91 -11.48 22.83 8.18
C THR A 91 -10.20 22.01 8.22
N ALA A 92 -9.47 21.90 7.10
CA ALA A 92 -8.16 21.23 7.05
C ALA A 92 -7.13 21.86 8.00
N GLY A 93 -7.25 23.15 8.33
CA GLY A 93 -6.39 23.81 9.31
C GLY A 93 -6.59 23.35 10.77
N TYR A 94 -7.74 22.75 11.08
CA TYR A 94 -8.06 22.24 12.42
C TYR A 94 -7.71 20.75 12.59
N ILE A 95 -7.42 20.06 11.49
CA ILE A 95 -7.06 18.65 11.50
C ILE A 95 -5.56 18.56 11.84
N ILE A 96 -5.27 18.01 13.02
CA ILE A 96 -3.89 17.74 13.42
C ILE A 96 -3.31 16.71 12.45
N ASN A 97 -2.31 17.14 11.67
CA ASN A 97 -1.57 16.34 10.70
C ASN A 97 -0.49 15.51 11.40
N ASP A 98 -0.90 14.70 12.37
CA ASP A 98 -0.02 13.75 13.03
C ASP A 98 0.08 12.46 12.20
N VAL A 99 1.30 12.01 11.94
CA VAL A 99 1.60 10.75 11.25
C VAL A 99 0.93 9.58 11.97
N GLU A 100 0.80 9.64 13.29
CA GLU A 100 0.14 8.58 14.07
C GLU A 100 -1.33 8.42 13.70
N ARG A 101 -2.03 9.50 13.31
CA ARG A 101 -3.42 9.41 12.84
C ARG A 101 -3.57 8.71 11.50
N LEU A 102 -2.50 8.69 10.69
CA LEU A 102 -2.48 8.00 9.40
C LEU A 102 -2.10 6.52 9.54
N ARG A 103 -1.61 6.09 10.71
CA ARG A 103 -1.10 4.74 10.94
C ARG A 103 -2.20 3.68 10.79
N GLU A 104 -3.33 3.88 11.45
CA GLU A 104 -4.47 2.95 11.33
C GLU A 104 -5.03 2.93 9.90
N PRO A 105 -5.31 4.07 9.23
CA PRO A 105 -5.76 4.04 7.84
C PRO A 105 -4.80 3.32 6.88
N MET A 106 -3.49 3.56 7.02
CA MET A 106 -2.48 2.87 6.22
C MET A 106 -2.47 1.36 6.49
N HIS A 107 -2.60 0.97 7.75
CA HIS A 107 -2.64 -0.44 8.16
C HIS A 107 -3.90 -1.14 7.63
N THR A 108 -5.06 -0.51 7.74
CA THR A 108 -6.34 -1.03 7.23
C THR A 108 -6.31 -1.28 5.72
N ILE A 109 -5.78 -0.33 4.94
CA ILE A 109 -5.59 -0.52 3.48
C ILE A 109 -4.61 -1.67 3.20
N THR A 110 -3.50 -1.74 3.96
CA THR A 110 -2.50 -2.81 3.80
C THR A 110 -3.12 -4.18 4.06
N ASN A 111 -3.84 -4.36 5.17
CA ASN A 111 -4.43 -5.65 5.53
C ASN A 111 -5.49 -6.09 4.51
N TYR A 112 -6.28 -5.15 3.97
CA TYR A 112 -7.21 -5.47 2.89
C TYR A 112 -6.46 -6.01 1.66
N LEU A 113 -5.38 -5.34 1.23
CA LEU A 113 -4.55 -5.81 0.12
C LEU A 113 -3.95 -7.20 0.40
N LEU A 114 -3.42 -7.43 1.61
CA LEU A 114 -2.84 -8.72 2.01
C LEU A 114 -3.85 -9.87 1.96
N LYS A 115 -5.10 -9.60 2.37
CA LYS A 115 -6.21 -10.56 2.23
C LYS A 115 -6.53 -10.83 0.76
N CYS A 116 -6.59 -9.80 -0.09
CA CYS A 116 -6.86 -9.96 -1.52
C CYS A 116 -5.80 -10.80 -2.24
N VAL A 117 -4.52 -10.69 -1.86
CA VAL A 117 -3.44 -11.47 -2.45
C VAL A 117 -3.20 -12.83 -1.76
N GLY A 118 -4.01 -13.17 -0.75
CA GLY A 118 -3.94 -14.45 -0.04
C GLY A 118 -2.75 -14.61 0.91
N LEU A 119 -2.11 -13.51 1.31
CA LEU A 119 -1.05 -13.52 2.33
C LEU A 119 -1.61 -13.49 3.75
N GLU A 120 -2.85 -13.03 3.92
CA GLU A 120 -3.59 -13.08 5.18
C GLU A 120 -4.93 -13.79 4.99
N PRO A 121 -5.42 -14.53 6.01
CA PRO A 121 -6.75 -15.12 5.96
C PRO A 121 -7.83 -14.04 5.92
N SER A 122 -8.80 -14.19 5.02
CA SER A 122 -9.95 -13.28 4.91
C SER A 122 -11.02 -13.54 5.97
N ALA A 123 -11.07 -14.76 6.51
CA ALA A 123 -11.99 -15.17 7.58
C ALA A 123 -11.39 -16.32 8.39
N GLU A 124 -11.89 -16.50 9.62
CA GLU A 124 -11.59 -17.68 10.43
C GLU A 124 -12.26 -18.92 9.80
N ILE A 125 -11.46 -19.92 9.46
CA ILE A 125 -11.96 -21.18 8.88
C ILE A 125 -12.27 -22.15 10.01
N ILE A 126 -13.54 -22.25 10.38
CA ILE A 126 -14.01 -23.19 11.40
C ILE A 126 -14.46 -24.49 10.72
N THR A 127 -13.85 -25.62 11.09
CA THR A 127 -14.28 -26.94 10.61
C THR A 127 -15.51 -27.39 11.38
N LEU A 128 -16.65 -27.53 10.70
CA LEU A 128 -17.87 -28.05 11.31
C LEU A 128 -17.80 -29.59 11.43
N PRO A 129 -18.27 -30.17 12.55
CA PRO A 129 -18.32 -31.62 12.71
C PRO A 129 -19.29 -32.24 11.68
N LYS A 130 -18.88 -33.35 11.05
CA LYS A 130 -19.76 -34.10 10.15
C LYS A 130 -20.99 -34.60 10.91
N LYS A 131 -22.18 -34.26 10.41
CA LYS A 131 -23.45 -34.70 10.98
C LYS A 131 -23.60 -36.22 10.77
N GLY A 132 -23.49 -36.98 11.87
CA GLY A 132 -24.03 -38.34 12.01
C GLY A 132 -23.14 -39.51 11.57
N ALA A 133 -22.51 -40.16 12.55
CA ALA A 133 -22.51 -41.62 12.64
C ALA A 133 -23.23 -41.99 13.95
N VAL A 134 -24.52 -41.67 14.04
CA VAL A 134 -25.38 -42.24 15.08
C VAL A 134 -25.77 -43.62 14.56
N LYS A 135 -25.16 -44.65 15.16
CA LYS A 135 -25.63 -46.04 15.03
C LYS A 135 -26.90 -46.23 15.85
#